data_AF-A0A521FUB9-F1
#
_entry.id   AF-A0A521FUB9-F1
#
_cell.length_a   1.000
_cell.length_b   1.000
_cell.length_c   1.000
_cell.angle_alpha   90.00
_cell.angle_beta   90.00
_cell.angle_gamma   90.00
#
_symmetry.space_group_name_H-M   'P 1'
#
loop_
_entity.id
_entity.type
_entity.pdbx_description
1 polymer ?
#
loop_
_entity_poly.entity_id
_entity_poly.type
_entity_poly.pdbx_seq_one_letter_code
_entity_poly.pdbx_strand_id
1 'polypeptide(L)'
;MINNKLLKWLHIVTIVVMVAILVYMIINMFFAGFMVDSSLIPESLTLIIALISLILSYFTFMVLMENKRPQVTINLDWNSRYNIVQLEINNVGQKAAKDITIKYSTDSIWNTLDSGSLSKIASNISSLNSSQIIKKNLGTQNSININSMINLTVRYKNLSGLLYYEEDFVLNFNDYKNSASYENELTRTLYELQALPNAIIGLNKKKM
;
A
#
# COMPACT_ATOMS: atom_id res chain seq x y z
N MET A 1 2.33 21.74 4.17
CA MET A 1 1.73 20.42 4.46
C MET A 1 0.32 20.42 3.89
N ILE A 2 0.08 19.74 2.77
CA ILE A 2 -1.23 19.76 2.12
C ILE A 2 -2.02 18.54 2.60
N ASN A 3 -3.18 18.77 3.19
CA ASN A 3 -4.09 17.71 3.65
C ASN A 3 -4.69 16.99 2.43
N ASN A 4 -4.64 15.66 2.37
CA ASN A 4 -5.26 14.88 1.29
C ASN A 4 -6.75 15.19 1.13
N LYS A 5 -7.46 15.58 2.19
CA LYS A 5 -8.85 16.04 2.10
C LYS A 5 -8.98 17.35 1.31
N LEU A 6 -8.04 18.29 1.51
CA LEU A 6 -7.99 19.55 0.77
C LEU A 6 -7.72 19.28 -0.72
N LEU A 7 -6.78 18.38 -1.03
CA LEU A 7 -6.46 18.01 -2.42
C LEU A 7 -7.66 17.38 -3.12
N LYS A 8 -8.37 16.44 -2.45
CA LYS A 8 -9.61 15.84 -2.96
C LYS A 8 -10.70 16.88 -3.20
N TRP A 9 -10.86 17.83 -2.28
CA TRP A 9 -11.85 18.90 -2.42
C TRP A 9 -11.52 19.82 -3.61
N LEU A 10 -10.26 20.22 -3.75
CA LEU A 10 -9.78 21.07 -4.85
C LEU A 10 -9.94 20.36 -6.21
N HIS A 11 -9.72 19.04 -6.26
CA HIS A 11 -9.99 18.21 -7.43
C HIS A 11 -11.48 18.23 -7.83
N ILE A 12 -12.39 18.04 -6.87
CA ILE A 12 -13.85 18.10 -7.12
C ILE A 12 -14.25 19.48 -7.64
N VAL A 13 -13.79 20.56 -7.00
CA VAL A 13 -14.09 21.93 -7.43
C VAL A 13 -13.59 22.19 -8.86
N THR A 14 -12.37 21.74 -9.18
CA THR A 14 -11.79 21.92 -10.52
C THR A 14 -12.64 21.22 -11.59
N ILE A 15 -13.09 19.99 -11.33
CA ILE A 15 -13.95 19.23 -12.25
C ILE A 15 -15.28 19.94 -12.46
N VAL A 16 -15.94 20.39 -11.37
CA VAL A 16 -17.23 21.09 -11.46
C VAL A 16 -17.11 22.37 -12.29
N VAL A 17 -16.06 23.16 -12.08
CA VAL A 17 -15.82 24.39 -12.86
C VAL A 17 -15.59 24.07 -14.34
N MET A 18 -14.77 23.06 -14.65
CA MET A 18 -14.52 22.67 -16.05
C MET A 18 -15.80 22.20 -16.76
N VAL A 19 -16.65 21.43 -16.09
CA VAL A 19 -17.94 20.97 -16.64
C VAL A 19 -18.90 22.15 -16.83
N ALA A 20 -18.97 23.08 -15.87
CA ALA A 20 -19.83 24.25 -15.98
C ALA A 20 -19.44 25.14 -17.18
N ILE A 21 -18.14 25.34 -17.41
CA ILE A 21 -17.63 26.08 -18.58
C ILE A 21 -17.99 25.36 -19.88
N LEU A 22 -17.83 24.03 -19.93
CA LEU A 22 -18.17 23.23 -21.12
C LEU A 22 -19.67 23.33 -21.44
N VAL A 23 -20.54 23.21 -20.44
CA VAL A 23 -22.00 23.37 -20.61
C VAL A 23 -22.34 24.78 -21.08
N TYR A 24 -21.72 25.82 -20.49
CA TYR A 24 -21.91 27.20 -20.91
C TYR A 24 -21.49 27.43 -22.37
N MET A 25 -20.38 26.86 -22.82
CA MET A 25 -19.92 26.96 -24.20
C MET A 25 -20.87 26.26 -25.19
N ILE A 26 -21.39 25.07 -24.83
CA ILE A 26 -22.36 24.35 -25.66
C ILE A 26 -23.65 25.15 -25.81
N ILE A 27 -24.16 25.74 -24.72
CA ILE A 27 -25.34 26.59 -24.75
C ILE A 27 -25.11 27.80 -25.66
N ASN A 28 -23.97 28.48 -25.54
CA ASN A 28 -23.63 29.61 -26.40
C ASN A 28 -23.49 29.21 -27.88
N MET A 29 -22.92 28.05 -28.20
CA MET A 29 -22.89 27.54 -29.58
C MET A 29 -24.29 27.30 -30.13
N PHE A 30 -25.19 26.73 -29.33
CA PHE A 30 -26.57 26.48 -29.73
C PHE A 30 -27.31 27.79 -30.03
N PHE A 31 -27.13 28.81 -29.18
CA PHE A 31 -27.71 30.14 -29.42
C PHE A 31 -27.07 30.88 -30.60
N ALA A 32 -25.74 30.85 -30.74
CA ALA A 32 -25.04 31.48 -31.84
C ALA A 32 -25.42 30.86 -33.19
N GLY A 33 -25.52 29.53 -33.27
CA GLY A 33 -25.94 28.82 -34.49
C GLY A 33 -27.39 29.08 -34.90
N PHE A 34 -28.26 29.50 -33.97
CA PHE A 34 -29.64 29.89 -34.26
C PHE A 34 -29.83 31.39 -34.56
N MET A 35 -28.94 32.27 -34.06
CA MET A 35 -29.17 33.72 -34.03
C MET A 35 -28.13 34.58 -34.78
N VAL A 36 -26.90 34.10 -35.06
CA VAL A 36 -25.78 34.96 -35.53
C VAL A 36 -24.87 34.24 -36.56
N ASP A 37 -24.15 35.04 -37.36
CA ASP A 37 -23.16 34.69 -38.39
C ASP A 37 -22.43 33.34 -38.23
N SER A 38 -22.50 32.54 -39.29
CA SER A 38 -21.87 31.21 -39.40
C SER A 38 -20.35 31.19 -39.22
N SER A 39 -19.68 32.35 -39.29
CA SER A 39 -18.23 32.47 -39.13
C SER A 39 -17.74 32.23 -37.70
N LEU A 40 -18.61 32.30 -36.69
CA LEU A 40 -18.27 32.05 -35.27
C LEU A 40 -18.34 30.55 -34.88
N ILE A 41 -18.92 29.72 -35.75
CA ILE A 41 -19.08 28.27 -35.51
C ILE A 41 -17.70 27.54 -35.46
N PRO A 42 -16.75 27.79 -36.38
CA PRO A 42 -15.43 27.16 -36.31
C PRO A 42 -14.64 27.56 -35.06
N GLU A 43 -14.67 28.83 -34.67
CA GLU A 43 -13.96 29.34 -33.49
C GLU A 43 -14.48 28.69 -32.20
N SER A 44 -15.81 28.61 -32.05
CA SER A 44 -16.43 27.96 -30.90
C SER A 44 -16.18 26.44 -30.85
N LEU A 45 -16.16 25.76 -32.00
CA LEU A 45 -15.74 24.35 -32.08
C LEU A 45 -14.29 24.16 -31.62
N THR A 46 -13.36 25.02 -32.05
CA THR A 46 -11.96 24.92 -31.62
C THR A 46 -11.80 25.11 -30.10
N LEU A 47 -12.59 26.00 -29.50
CA LEU A 47 -12.59 26.25 -28.07
C LEU A 47 -13.09 25.02 -27.28
N ILE A 48 -14.17 24.38 -27.74
CA ILE A 48 -14.70 23.14 -27.14
C ILE A 48 -13.66 22.02 -27.24
N ILE A 49 -13.04 21.83 -28.41
CA ILE A 49 -12.01 20.80 -28.63
C ILE A 49 -10.81 21.03 -27.70
N ALA A 50 -10.36 22.28 -27.55
CA ALA A 50 -9.29 22.65 -26.64
C ALA A 50 -9.64 22.33 -25.18
N LEU A 51 -10.88 22.62 -24.77
CA LEU A 51 -11.34 22.36 -23.40
C LEU A 51 -11.48 20.87 -23.10
N ILE A 52 -11.98 20.06 -24.04
CA ILE A 52 -12.01 18.59 -23.92
C ILE A 52 -10.59 18.04 -23.78
N SER A 53 -9.65 18.55 -24.59
CA SER A 53 -8.25 18.14 -24.56
C SER A 53 -7.59 18.50 -23.22
N LEU A 54 -7.90 19.68 -22.66
CA LEU A 54 -7.45 20.08 -21.32
C LEU A 54 -7.97 19.12 -20.24
N ILE A 55 -9.25 18.75 -20.28
CA ILE A 55 -9.87 17.82 -19.35
C ILE A 55 -9.21 16.42 -19.43
N LEU A 56 -9.02 15.89 -20.64
CA LEU A 56 -8.36 14.61 -20.85
C LEU A 56 -6.90 14.62 -20.37
N SER A 57 -6.17 15.70 -20.65
CA SER A 57 -4.80 15.88 -20.16
C SER A 57 -4.76 15.91 -18.64
N TYR A 58 -5.72 16.57 -18.00
CA TYR A 58 -5.83 16.62 -16.55
C TYR A 58 -6.08 15.23 -15.94
N PHE A 59 -7.04 14.47 -16.47
CA PHE A 59 -7.30 13.11 -16.00
C PHE A 59 -6.10 12.20 -16.19
N THR A 60 -5.45 12.27 -17.36
CA THR A 60 -4.25 11.49 -17.64
C THR A 60 -3.12 11.84 -16.67
N PHE A 61 -2.92 13.12 -16.39
CA PHE A 61 -1.95 13.58 -15.39
C PHE A 61 -2.27 13.03 -13.99
N MET A 62 -3.53 13.04 -13.57
CA MET A 62 -3.94 12.52 -12.27
C MET A 62 -3.70 11.02 -12.15
N VAL A 63 -4.10 10.24 -13.15
CA VAL A 63 -3.84 8.78 -13.20
C VAL A 63 -2.33 8.51 -13.18
N LEU A 64 -1.53 9.27 -13.92
CA LEU A 64 -0.08 9.15 -13.90
C LEU A 64 0.51 9.47 -12.53
N MET A 65 -0.02 10.48 -11.83
CA MET A 65 0.40 10.84 -10.49
C MET A 65 0.04 9.76 -9.46
N GLU A 66 -1.14 9.15 -9.58
CA GLU A 66 -1.55 8.04 -8.73
C GLU A 66 -0.74 6.77 -9.00
N ASN A 67 -0.50 6.41 -10.25
CA ASN A 67 0.31 5.23 -10.61
C ASN A 67 1.77 5.37 -10.17
N LYS A 68 2.28 6.61 -10.11
CA LYS A 68 3.64 6.92 -9.66
C LYS A 68 3.75 7.14 -8.15
N ARG A 69 2.69 6.96 -7.37
CA ARG A 69 2.76 7.14 -5.90
C ARG A 69 3.47 5.95 -5.25
N PRO A 70 4.16 6.14 -4.11
CA PRO A 70 4.55 5.01 -3.26
C PRO A 70 3.28 4.28 -2.80
N GLN A 71 3.31 2.96 -2.77
CA GLN A 71 2.19 2.12 -2.32
C GLN A 71 2.75 1.07 -1.39
N VAL A 72 2.59 1.29 -0.08
CA VAL A 72 3.11 0.38 0.95
C VAL A 72 2.03 -0.61 1.31
N THR A 73 2.27 -1.89 1.05
CA THR A 73 1.37 -3.00 1.40
C THR A 73 1.94 -3.80 2.54
N ILE A 74 1.08 -4.33 3.40
CA ILE A 74 1.46 -5.22 4.48
C ILE A 74 0.78 -6.57 4.31
N ASN A 75 1.57 -7.63 4.35
CA ASN A 75 1.13 -9.02 4.31
C ASN A 75 1.80 -9.83 5.42
N LEU A 76 1.30 -11.05 5.62
CA LEU A 76 1.95 -12.05 6.46
C LEU A 76 2.71 -13.04 5.58
N ASP A 77 3.98 -13.26 5.90
CA ASP A 77 4.81 -14.29 5.30
C ASP A 77 4.97 -15.46 6.27
N TRP A 78 4.44 -16.59 5.84
CA TRP A 78 4.43 -17.85 6.57
C TRP A 78 5.42 -18.88 6.01
N ASN A 79 6.05 -18.56 4.87
CA ASN A 79 6.66 -19.55 3.99
C ASN A 79 8.17 -19.47 4.00
N SER A 80 8.71 -18.26 4.21
CA SER A 80 10.14 -18.04 4.16
C SER A 80 10.92 -18.73 5.27
N ARG A 81 10.30 -19.01 6.43
CA ARG A 81 10.95 -19.63 7.58
C ARG A 81 10.01 -20.59 8.31
N TYR A 82 10.51 -21.79 8.59
CA TYR A 82 9.73 -22.80 9.30
C TYR A 82 9.38 -22.32 10.72
N ASN A 83 8.12 -22.48 11.10
CA ASN A 83 7.58 -22.12 12.41
C ASN A 83 7.78 -20.65 12.82
N ILE A 84 8.14 -19.75 11.90
CA ILE A 84 8.28 -18.31 12.16
C ILE A 84 7.28 -17.57 11.29
N VAL A 85 6.55 -16.66 11.91
CA VAL A 85 5.62 -15.76 11.23
C VAL A 85 6.31 -14.42 11.05
N GLN A 86 6.33 -13.92 9.82
CA GLN A 86 6.93 -12.64 9.50
C GLN A 86 5.88 -11.67 8.96
N LEU A 87 6.00 -10.41 9.35
CA LEU A 87 5.32 -9.29 8.73
C LEU A 87 6.12 -8.88 7.51
N GLU A 88 5.52 -8.99 6.34
CA GLU A 88 6.08 -8.52 5.09
C GLU A 88 5.56 -7.13 4.78
N ILE A 89 6.46 -6.15 4.69
CA ILE A 89 6.17 -4.77 4.33
C ILE A 89 6.81 -4.54 2.97
N ASN A 90 5.99 -4.31 1.95
CA ASN A 90 6.44 -4.15 0.57
C ASN A 90 6.01 -2.80 0.02
N ASN A 91 6.85 -2.16 -0.79
CA ASN A 91 6.45 -1.01 -1.58
C ASN A 91 6.24 -1.43 -3.04
N VAL A 92 4.98 -1.67 -3.41
CA VAL A 92 4.60 -2.02 -4.78
C VAL A 92 4.49 -0.80 -5.70
N GLY A 93 4.61 0.41 -5.14
CA GLY A 93 4.59 1.66 -5.90
C GLY A 93 5.89 1.94 -6.64
N GLN A 94 5.83 2.80 -7.67
CA GLN A 94 6.99 3.14 -8.50
C GLN A 94 7.96 4.14 -7.83
N LYS A 95 7.56 4.79 -6.74
CA LYS A 95 8.39 5.73 -5.98
C LYS A 95 8.66 5.21 -4.58
N ALA A 96 9.76 5.64 -3.98
CA ALA A 96 10.08 5.28 -2.61
C ALA A 96 9.13 5.95 -1.60
N ALA A 97 8.79 5.20 -0.56
CA ALA A 97 8.10 5.68 0.63
C ALA A 97 9.12 6.10 1.69
N LYS A 98 8.79 7.13 2.48
CA LYS A 98 9.59 7.62 3.61
C LYS A 98 8.76 7.67 4.89
N ASP A 99 9.45 7.63 6.02
CA ASP A 99 8.88 7.75 7.37
C ASP A 99 7.67 6.82 7.58
N ILE A 100 7.84 5.53 7.28
CA ILE A 100 6.75 4.57 7.40
C ILE A 100 6.57 4.24 8.89
N THR A 101 5.38 4.52 9.40
CA THR A 101 4.95 4.19 10.76
C THR A 101 3.75 3.26 10.70
N ILE A 102 3.80 2.17 11.46
CA ILE A 102 2.71 1.20 11.56
C ILE A 102 2.08 1.36 12.94
N LYS A 103 0.76 1.62 12.96
CA LYS A 103 -0.06 1.63 14.17
C LYS A 103 -0.98 0.42 14.16
N TYR A 104 -1.32 -0.08 15.34
CA TYR A 104 -2.21 -1.24 15.51
C TYR A 104 -3.30 -0.91 16.53
N SER A 105 -4.49 -1.49 16.34
CA SER A 105 -5.68 -1.09 17.13
C SER A 105 -5.89 -1.89 18.43
N THR A 106 -5.11 -2.95 18.70
CA THR A 106 -5.32 -3.82 19.85
C THR A 106 -4.01 -4.22 20.53
N ASP A 107 -3.92 -3.94 21.83
CA ASP A 107 -2.79 -4.38 22.68
C ASP A 107 -2.89 -5.86 23.08
N SER A 108 -4.07 -6.49 22.95
CA SER A 108 -4.37 -7.77 23.62
C SER A 108 -3.84 -9.02 22.91
N ILE A 109 -3.76 -9.04 21.57
CA ILE A 109 -3.28 -10.22 20.81
C ILE A 109 -1.75 -10.33 20.87
N TRP A 110 -1.08 -9.20 21.14
CA TRP A 110 0.37 -9.10 21.10
C TRP A 110 1.05 -9.26 22.47
N ASN A 111 0.29 -9.23 23.56
CA ASN A 111 0.80 -9.50 24.91
C ASN A 111 1.28 -10.96 25.10
N THR A 112 0.92 -11.88 24.21
CA THR A 112 1.42 -13.27 24.19
C THR A 112 2.64 -13.47 23.29
N LEU A 113 3.04 -12.45 22.54
CA LEU A 113 4.24 -12.48 21.71
C LEU A 113 5.39 -11.89 22.51
N ASP A 114 6.57 -12.50 22.42
CA ASP A 114 7.76 -12.05 23.15
C ASP A 114 7.89 -10.53 23.03
N SER A 115 7.81 -9.84 24.15
CA SER A 115 7.74 -8.38 24.26
C SER A 115 8.91 -7.65 23.58
N GLY A 116 10.01 -8.36 23.28
CA GLY A 116 11.15 -7.88 22.50
C GLY A 116 10.98 -7.88 20.97
N SER A 117 9.95 -8.54 20.44
CA SER A 117 9.61 -8.61 19.00
C SER A 117 8.79 -7.38 18.55
N LEU A 118 7.87 -6.93 19.41
CA LEU A 118 6.92 -5.84 19.14
C LEU A 118 7.55 -4.45 19.07
N SER A 119 8.50 -4.15 19.96
CA SER A 119 9.25 -2.89 19.91
C SER A 119 10.08 -2.74 18.62
N LYS A 120 10.34 -3.84 17.90
CA LYS A 120 11.08 -3.85 16.63
C LYS A 120 10.21 -3.76 15.37
N ILE A 121 8.89 -3.95 15.48
CA ILE A 121 7.92 -3.70 14.39
C ILE A 121 7.47 -2.24 14.41
N ALA A 122 7.32 -1.67 15.61
CA ALA A 122 7.11 -0.23 15.81
C ALA A 122 8.28 0.65 15.37
N SER A 123 9.38 0.06 14.88
CA SER A 123 10.51 0.81 14.34
C SER A 123 10.06 1.55 13.08
N ASN A 124 10.04 2.88 13.13
CA ASN A 124 9.87 3.72 11.95
C ASN A 124 10.84 3.26 10.85
N ILE A 125 10.32 2.86 9.70
CA ILE A 125 11.16 2.55 8.54
C ILE A 125 11.44 3.89 7.86
N SER A 126 12.70 4.31 7.87
CA SER A 126 13.13 5.61 7.32
C SER A 126 12.80 5.75 5.84
N SER A 127 13.07 4.70 5.05
CA SER A 127 12.75 4.65 3.63
C SER A 127 12.55 3.22 3.13
N LEU A 128 11.63 3.07 2.17
CA LEU A 128 11.38 1.83 1.45
C LEU A 128 11.34 2.14 -0.05
N ASN A 129 12.34 1.66 -0.80
CA ASN A 129 12.43 1.89 -2.24
C ASN A 129 11.35 1.11 -3.00
N SER A 130 11.14 1.46 -4.27
CA SER A 130 10.23 0.72 -5.15
C SER A 130 10.65 -0.76 -5.23
N SER A 131 9.68 -1.66 -5.13
CA SER A 131 9.86 -3.12 -5.12
C SER A 131 10.71 -3.67 -3.98
N GLN A 132 11.01 -2.84 -2.96
CA GLN A 132 11.75 -3.30 -1.80
C GLN A 132 10.80 -3.94 -0.79
N ILE A 133 11.26 -5.07 -0.24
CA ILE A 133 10.54 -5.84 0.78
C ILE A 133 11.36 -5.84 2.07
N ILE A 134 10.70 -5.54 3.19
CA ILE A 134 11.23 -5.69 4.53
C ILE A 134 10.41 -6.74 5.26
N LYS A 135 11.10 -7.72 5.86
CA LYS A 135 10.48 -8.78 6.66
C LYS A 135 10.83 -8.58 8.14
N LYS A 136 9.82 -8.53 9.00
CA LYS A 136 9.98 -8.39 10.44
C LYS A 136 9.39 -9.61 11.12
N ASN A 137 10.17 -10.28 11.97
CA ASN A 137 9.66 -11.42 12.73
C ASN A 137 8.55 -10.93 13.67
N LEU A 138 7.40 -11.59 13.64
CA LEU A 138 6.29 -11.38 14.56
C LEU A 138 6.41 -12.31 15.76
N GLY A 139 6.72 -13.59 15.49
CA GLY A 139 6.86 -14.63 16.51
C GLY A 139 6.86 -16.01 15.87
N THR A 140 6.53 -17.03 16.66
CA THR A 140 6.36 -18.41 16.17
C THR A 140 4.90 -18.75 15.92
N GLN A 141 4.63 -19.72 15.06
CA GLN A 141 3.26 -20.11 14.71
C GLN A 141 2.46 -20.57 15.95
N ASN A 142 3.12 -21.27 16.88
CA ASN A 142 2.52 -21.76 18.11
C ASN A 142 2.19 -20.65 19.13
N SER A 143 2.92 -19.53 19.07
CA SER A 143 2.74 -18.39 20.00
C SER A 143 1.67 -17.39 19.58
N ILE A 144 1.25 -17.44 18.31
CA ILE A 144 0.29 -16.49 17.74
C ILE A 144 -1.10 -17.11 17.83
N ASN A 145 -2.05 -16.39 18.43
CA ASN A 145 -3.44 -16.82 18.39
C ASN A 145 -3.97 -16.72 16.94
N ILE A 146 -4.01 -17.85 16.25
CA ILE A 146 -4.30 -17.94 14.81
C ILE A 146 -5.76 -17.53 14.49
N ASN A 147 -6.64 -17.46 15.50
CA ASN A 147 -8.03 -17.06 15.31
C ASN A 147 -8.27 -15.54 15.43
N SER A 148 -7.20 -14.75 15.41
CA SER A 148 -7.28 -13.31 15.62
C SER A 148 -7.22 -12.51 14.32
N MET A 149 -7.92 -11.37 14.30
CA MET A 149 -7.80 -10.34 13.28
C MET A 149 -7.11 -9.12 13.88
N ILE A 150 -6.21 -8.51 13.12
CA ILE A 150 -5.42 -7.37 13.58
C ILE A 150 -5.58 -6.23 12.57
N ASN A 151 -6.15 -5.13 13.05
CA ASN A 151 -6.25 -3.91 12.28
C ASN A 151 -4.95 -3.12 12.43
N LEU A 152 -4.34 -2.80 11.29
CA LEU A 152 -3.14 -1.99 11.17
C LEU A 152 -3.47 -0.73 10.39
N THR A 153 -2.86 0.38 10.78
CA THR A 153 -2.87 1.62 10.01
C THR A 153 -1.44 1.98 9.68
N VAL A 154 -1.12 2.05 8.39
CA VAL A 154 0.21 2.38 7.88
C VAL A 154 0.22 3.81 7.41
N ARG A 155 1.17 4.58 7.92
CA ARG A 155 1.33 5.99 7.61
C ARG A 155 2.68 6.18 6.97
N TYR A 156 2.73 6.86 5.83
CA TYR A 156 3.98 7.08 5.11
C TYR A 156 3.93 8.35 4.27
N LYS A 157 5.10 8.83 3.86
CA LYS A 157 5.25 10.00 2.99
C LYS A 157 5.88 9.62 1.67
N ASN A 158 5.70 10.49 0.67
CA ASN A 158 6.52 10.43 -0.53
C ASN A 158 7.97 10.88 -0.26
N LEU A 159 8.86 10.63 -1.22
CA LEU A 159 10.28 11.04 -1.17
C LEU A 159 10.49 12.52 -0.81
N SER A 160 9.59 13.41 -1.25
CA SER A 160 9.66 14.85 -0.99
C SER A 160 9.13 15.27 0.38
N GLY A 161 8.47 14.36 1.12
CA GLY A 161 7.88 14.64 2.43
C GLY A 161 6.63 15.53 2.40
N LEU A 162 6.14 15.90 1.21
CA LEU A 162 5.05 16.85 1.04
C LEU A 162 3.66 16.20 1.13
N LEU A 163 3.57 14.96 0.64
CA LEU A 163 2.33 14.19 0.61
C LEU A 163 2.40 13.09 1.66
N TYR A 164 1.32 12.98 2.41
CA TYR A 164 1.13 12.00 3.47
C TYR A 164 0.05 11.02 3.05
N TYR A 165 0.29 9.73 3.26
CA TYR A 165 -0.62 8.65 2.96
C TYR A 165 -0.89 7.87 4.24
N GLU A 166 -2.14 7.43 4.38
CA GLU A 166 -2.61 6.62 5.48
C GLU A 166 -3.52 5.55 4.90
N GLU A 167 -3.15 4.29 5.12
CA GLU A 167 -3.82 3.12 4.57
C GLU A 167 -4.06 2.12 5.70
N ASP A 168 -5.30 1.62 5.77
CA ASP A 168 -5.71 0.65 6.77
C ASP A 168 -5.65 -0.76 6.18
N PHE A 169 -5.13 -1.70 6.98
CA PHE A 169 -4.96 -3.11 6.64
C PHE A 169 -5.59 -3.97 7.73
N VAL A 170 -6.11 -5.11 7.31
CA VAL A 170 -6.61 -6.14 8.22
C VAL A 170 -5.77 -7.39 7.98
N LEU A 171 -5.01 -7.79 9.01
CA LEU A 171 -4.30 -9.05 9.00
C LEU A 171 -5.19 -10.11 9.61
N ASN A 172 -5.53 -11.11 8.81
CA ASN A 172 -6.31 -12.26 9.25
C ASN A 172 -5.41 -13.48 9.36
N PHE A 173 -5.21 -13.98 10.58
CA PHE A 173 -4.35 -15.13 10.82
C PHE A 173 -5.06 -16.45 10.46
N ASN A 174 -6.39 -16.45 10.31
CA ASN A 174 -7.13 -17.66 9.89
C ASN A 174 -6.77 -18.12 8.48
N ASP A 175 -6.39 -17.18 7.60
CA ASP A 175 -6.01 -17.49 6.22
C ASP A 175 -4.77 -18.38 6.15
N TYR A 176 -3.95 -18.40 7.21
CA TYR A 176 -2.81 -19.31 7.31
C TYR A 176 -3.21 -20.79 7.37
N LYS A 177 -4.18 -21.15 8.24
CA LYS A 177 -4.62 -22.56 8.39
C LYS A 177 -5.16 -23.16 7.10
N ASN A 178 -5.74 -22.31 6.26
CA ASN A 178 -6.33 -22.71 4.99
C ASN A 178 -5.35 -22.56 3.82
N SER A 179 -4.15 -22.03 4.06
CA SER A 179 -3.14 -21.88 3.01
C SER A 179 -2.44 -23.22 2.74
N ALA A 180 -2.08 -23.48 1.48
CA ALA A 180 -1.25 -24.62 1.08
C ALA A 180 0.16 -24.62 1.71
N SER A 181 0.46 -23.60 2.51
CA SER A 181 1.76 -23.42 3.16
C SER A 181 1.74 -23.74 4.66
N TYR A 182 0.56 -24.06 5.21
CA TYR A 182 0.43 -24.72 6.50
C TYR A 182 1.17 -26.06 6.39
N GLU A 183 2.27 -26.20 7.14
CA GLU A 183 3.18 -27.36 7.07
C GLU A 183 3.92 -27.51 5.72
N ASN A 184 4.61 -26.47 5.24
CA ASN A 184 5.50 -26.62 4.09
C ASN A 184 6.65 -27.62 4.41
N GLU A 185 6.52 -28.83 3.86
CA GLU A 185 7.46 -29.95 4.00
C GLU A 185 8.89 -29.58 3.62
N LEU A 186 9.08 -28.73 2.60
CA LEU A 186 10.41 -28.28 2.20
C LEU A 186 11.05 -27.42 3.30
N THR A 187 10.33 -26.42 3.79
CA THR A 187 10.85 -25.51 4.82
C THR A 187 11.11 -26.27 6.13
N ARG A 188 10.24 -27.23 6.48
CA ARG A 188 10.43 -28.16 7.59
C ARG A 188 11.68 -29.02 7.42
N THR A 189 11.83 -29.66 6.27
CA THR A 189 12.99 -30.52 5.95
C THR A 189 14.28 -29.72 6.05
N LEU A 190 14.34 -28.52 5.47
CA LEU A 190 15.53 -27.66 5.55
C LEU A 190 15.86 -27.27 6.99
N TYR A 191 14.86 -27.02 7.83
CA TYR A 191 15.06 -26.75 9.25
C TYR A 191 15.61 -27.97 10.00
N GLU A 192 15.04 -29.15 9.78
CA GLU A 192 15.50 -30.41 10.40
C GLU A 192 16.94 -30.75 9.97
N LEU A 193 17.29 -30.54 8.69
CA LEU A 193 18.66 -30.73 8.18
C LEU A 193 19.68 -29.81 8.87
N GLN A 194 19.30 -28.55 9.16
CA GLN A 194 20.18 -27.62 9.88
C GLN A 194 20.46 -28.05 11.32
N ALA A 195 19.57 -28.86 11.94
CA ALA A 195 19.75 -29.35 13.29
C ALA A 195 20.67 -30.59 13.39
N LEU A 196 20.89 -31.31 12.29
CA LEU A 196 21.69 -32.55 12.26
C LEU A 196 23.13 -32.41 12.79
N PRO A 197 23.91 -31.35 12.45
CA PRO A 197 25.27 -31.23 12.95
C PRO A 197 25.35 -31.23 14.48
N ASN A 198 24.41 -30.54 15.13
CA ASN A 198 24.36 -30.47 16.60
C ASN A 198 23.97 -31.81 17.23
N ALA A 199 23.05 -32.55 16.59
CA ALA A 199 22.65 -33.89 17.03
C ALA A 199 23.82 -34.89 16.94
N ILE A 200 24.61 -34.84 15.87
CA ILE A 200 25.81 -35.68 15.68
C ILE A 200 26.86 -35.39 16.77
N ILE A 201 27.10 -34.12 17.08
CA ILE A 201 28.03 -33.72 18.16
C ILE A 201 27.54 -34.24 19.52
N GLY A 202 26.23 -34.16 19.79
CA GLY A 202 25.62 -34.66 21.02
C GLY A 202 25.76 -36.18 21.19
N LEU A 203 25.65 -36.94 20.11
CA LEU A 203 25.83 -38.40 20.13
C LEU A 203 27.29 -38.81 20.40
N ASN A 204 28.27 -38.07 19.88
CA ASN A 204 29.69 -38.32 20.17
C ASN A 204 30.04 -38.01 21.63
N LYS A 205 29.48 -36.96 22.22
CA LYS A 205 29.70 -36.63 23.64
C LYS A 205 29.09 -37.64 24.61
N LYS A 206 28.04 -38.35 24.23
CA LYS A 206 27.35 -39.34 25.08
C LYS A 206 28.04 -40.72 25.07
N LYS A 207 28.99 -40.94 24.16
CA LYS A 207 29.80 -42.16 24.05
C LYS A 207 31.17 -42.06 24.75
N MET A 208 31.53 -40.86 25.22
CA MET A 208 32.66 -40.63 26.14
C MET A 208 32.14 -40.56 27.57
#